data_AF-A0A9D4QGF3-F1
#
_entry.id   AF-A0A9D4QGF3-F1
#
_cell.length_a   1.000
_cell.length_b   1.000
_cell.length_c   1.000
_cell.angle_alpha   90.00
_cell.angle_beta   90.00
_cell.angle_gamma   90.00
#
_symmetry.space_group_name_H-M   'P 1'
#
loop_
_entity.id
_entity.type
_entity.pdbx_description
1 polymer ?
#
loop_
_entity_poly.entity_id
_entity_poly.type
_entity_poly.pdbx_seq_one_letter_code
_entity_poly.pdbx_strand_id
1 'polypeptide(L)'
;MDAVRLRQRFETYRHIKDLRIAKEILEKGEEELFQYEHPYPLHYALAPQGVAYGREQPSPDWVLDYWHPLEKAQFPEYFAKRELRKKEYVENWEKKYGKPVADTAHH
;
A
#
# COMPACT_ATOMS: atom_id res chain seq x y z
N MET A 1 -4.07 1.03 31.95
CA MET A 1 -4.40 -0.41 31.86
C MET A 1 -3.21 -1.12 31.25
N ASP A 2 -2.82 -2.29 31.77
CA ASP A 2 -1.70 -3.06 31.21
C ASP A 2 -2.15 -3.87 29.99
N ALA A 3 -1.27 -4.04 29.01
CA ALA A 3 -1.58 -4.75 27.75
C ALA A 3 -2.13 -6.18 27.99
N VAL A 4 -1.64 -6.87 29.02
CA VAL A 4 -2.09 -8.22 29.40
C VAL A 4 -3.54 -8.21 29.88
N ARG A 5 -3.94 -7.22 30.68
CA ARG A 5 -5.31 -7.09 31.19
C ARG A 5 -6.30 -6.76 30.06
N LEU A 6 -5.89 -5.91 29.12
CA LEU A 6 -6.70 -5.60 27.95
C LEU A 6 -6.88 -6.84 27.06
N ARG A 7 -5.81 -7.60 26.82
CA ARG A 7 -5.91 -8.85 26.07
C ARG A 7 -6.86 -9.85 26.73
N GLN A 8 -6.81 -9.98 28.05
CA GLN A 8 -7.73 -10.85 28.79
C GLN A 8 -9.21 -10.47 28.57
N ARG A 9 -9.54 -9.16 28.51
CA ARG A 9 -10.90 -8.69 28.17
C ARG A 9 -11.34 -9.13 26.78
N PHE A 10 -10.44 -9.12 25.80
CA PHE A 10 -10.77 -9.65 24.46
C PHE A 10 -11.00 -11.17 24.50
N GLU A 11 -10.21 -11.93 25.27
CA GLU A 11 -10.39 -13.38 25.38
C GLU A 11 -11.74 -13.77 26.02
N THR A 12 -12.30 -12.97 26.94
CA THR A 12 -13.62 -13.27 27.54
C THR A 12 -14.76 -13.27 26.53
N TYR A 13 -14.66 -12.50 25.45
CA TYR A 13 -15.70 -12.36 24.42
C TYR A 13 -15.42 -13.17 23.15
N ARG A 14 -14.28 -13.87 23.07
CA ARG A 14 -13.80 -14.57 21.87
C ARG A 14 -14.76 -15.63 21.31
N HIS A 15 -15.54 -16.27 22.18
CA HIS A 15 -16.41 -17.40 21.82
C HIS A 15 -17.89 -17.03 21.63
N ILE A 16 -18.22 -15.74 21.54
CA ILE A 16 -19.59 -15.30 21.23
C ILE A 16 -19.95 -15.70 19.80
N LYS A 17 -21.05 -16.46 19.65
CA LYS A 17 -21.54 -16.92 18.34
C LYS A 17 -22.60 -16.00 17.73
N ASP A 18 -23.30 -15.21 18.54
CA ASP A 18 -24.31 -14.27 18.05
C ASP A 18 -23.64 -13.00 17.55
N LEU A 19 -23.73 -12.77 16.24
CA LEU A 19 -23.12 -11.61 15.57
C LEU A 19 -23.75 -10.28 16.00
N ARG A 20 -25.01 -10.27 16.45
CA ARG A 20 -25.67 -9.04 16.92
C ARG A 20 -25.03 -8.55 18.21
N ILE A 21 -24.80 -9.47 19.14
CA ILE A 21 -24.12 -9.21 20.41
C ILE A 21 -22.65 -8.85 20.16
N ALA A 22 -21.98 -9.55 19.24
CA ALA A 22 -20.60 -9.22 18.88
C ALA A 22 -20.46 -7.81 18.31
N LYS A 23 -21.40 -7.38 17.45
CA LYS A 23 -21.45 -6.03 16.91
C LYS A 23 -21.67 -4.98 18.00
N GLU A 24 -22.62 -5.20 18.91
CA GLU A 24 -22.89 -4.28 20.02
C GLU A 24 -21.66 -4.10 20.93
N ILE A 25 -20.93 -5.19 21.21
CA ILE A 25 -19.70 -5.13 22.01
C ILE A 25 -18.59 -4.39 21.25
N LEU A 26 -18.50 -4.56 19.93
CA LEU A 26 -17.54 -3.84 19.09
C LEU A 26 -17.80 -2.34 19.12
N GLU A 27 -19.05 -1.91 18.91
CA GLU A 27 -19.45 -0.51 18.93
C GLU A 27 -19.10 0.14 20.29
N LYS A 28 -19.42 -0.53 21.40
CA LYS A 28 -19.04 -0.07 22.75
C LYS A 28 -17.52 0.01 22.94
N GLY A 29 -16.77 -0.91 22.35
CA GLY A 29 -15.30 -0.91 22.40
C GLY A 29 -14.67 0.24 21.60
N GLU A 30 -15.25 0.58 20.44
CA GLU A 30 -14.83 1.73 19.63
C GLU A 30 -15.15 3.06 20.32
N GLU A 31 -16.31 3.17 20.97
CA GLU A 31 -16.65 4.33 21.80
C GLU A 31 -15.70 4.50 22.99
N GLU A 32 -15.39 3.41 23.71
CA GLU A 32 -14.39 3.41 24.79
C GLU A 32 -13.02 3.87 24.26
N LEU A 33 -12.57 3.32 23.13
CA LEU A 33 -11.30 3.72 22.51
C LEU A 33 -11.30 5.21 22.18
N PHE A 34 -12.34 5.73 21.56
CA PHE A 34 -12.44 7.14 21.19
C PHE A 34 -12.38 8.08 22.40
N GLN A 35 -12.99 7.69 23.53
CA GLN A 35 -12.98 8.50 24.75
C GLN A 35 -11.63 8.52 25.47
N TYR A 36 -10.86 7.42 25.37
CA TYR A 36 -9.61 7.22 26.11
C TYR A 36 -8.35 7.24 25.25
N GLU A 37 -8.47 7.44 23.94
CA GLU A 37 -7.32 7.52 23.03
C GLU A 37 -6.41 8.67 23.45
N HIS A 38 -5.10 8.42 23.35
CA HIS A 38 -4.12 9.44 23.67
C HIS A 38 -4.14 10.54 22.59
N PRO A 39 -4.16 11.85 22.94
CA PRO A 39 -4.21 12.93 21.95
C PRO A 39 -3.07 12.94 20.92
N TYR A 40 -1.92 12.33 21.24
CA TYR A 40 -0.77 12.21 20.34
C TYR A 40 -0.29 10.77 20.22
N PRO A 41 -1.00 9.91 19.47
CA PRO A 41 -0.63 8.51 19.32
C PRO A 41 0.80 8.37 18.77
N LEU A 42 1.47 7.29 19.17
CA LEU A 42 2.79 6.97 18.63
C LEU A 42 2.63 6.53 17.16
N HIS A 43 3.16 7.33 16.23
CA HIS A 43 3.28 6.95 14.83
C HIS A 43 4.69 6.48 14.52
N TYR A 44 4.83 5.34 13.84
CA TYR A 44 6.12 4.90 13.33
C TYR A 44 6.65 5.89 12.29
N ALA A 45 7.97 6.06 12.22
CA ALA A 45 8.60 7.13 11.46
C ALA A 45 8.15 7.19 9.98
N LEU A 46 8.02 6.04 9.32
CA LEU A 46 7.64 5.96 7.89
C LEU A 46 6.14 5.69 7.67
N ALA A 47 5.37 5.47 8.74
CA ALA A 47 3.92 5.31 8.62
C ALA A 47 3.27 6.66 8.30
N PRO A 48 2.05 6.68 7.74
CA PRO A 48 1.26 7.91 7.66
C PRO A 48 1.20 8.60 9.04
N GLN A 49 1.32 9.93 9.06
CA GLN A 49 1.46 10.75 10.29
C GLN A 49 2.78 10.57 11.06
N GLY A 50 3.70 9.75 10.57
CA GLY A 50 5.06 9.62 11.11
C GLY A 50 5.97 10.78 10.75
N VAL A 51 6.99 11.01 11.58
CA VAL A 51 7.95 12.13 11.43
C VAL A 51 8.75 12.10 10.11
N ALA A 52 8.91 10.94 9.50
CA ALA A 52 9.64 10.74 8.25
C ALA A 52 8.73 10.26 7.10
N TYR A 53 7.41 10.39 7.25
CA TYR A 53 6.46 10.04 6.20
C TYR A 53 6.71 10.89 4.95
N GLY A 54 6.89 10.23 3.81
CA GLY A 54 7.17 10.91 2.54
C GLY A 54 8.52 11.64 2.47
N ARG A 55 9.45 11.38 3.40
CA ARG A 55 10.77 12.02 3.39
C ARG A 55 11.57 11.72 2.12
N GLU A 56 11.42 10.50 1.59
CA GLU A 56 11.99 10.10 0.32
C GLU A 56 10.86 9.88 -0.69
N GLN A 57 10.88 10.66 -1.76
CA GLN A 57 9.95 10.50 -2.86
C GLN A 57 10.71 9.94 -4.08
N PRO A 58 10.59 8.64 -4.37
CA PRO A 58 11.27 8.07 -5.52
C PRO A 58 10.70 8.67 -6.81
N SER A 59 11.59 9.10 -7.71
CA SER A 59 11.19 9.50 -9.05
C SER A 59 10.70 8.28 -9.83
N PRO A 60 9.63 8.41 -10.63
CA PRO A 60 9.14 7.29 -11.40
C PRO A 60 10.13 6.89 -12.49
N ASP A 61 10.20 5.59 -12.77
CA ASP A 61 11.24 5.01 -13.64
C ASP A 61 11.25 5.63 -15.06
N TRP A 62 10.08 5.97 -15.61
CA TRP A 62 9.95 6.52 -16.96
C TRP A 62 10.65 7.87 -17.17
N VAL A 63 11.03 8.58 -16.09
CA VAL A 63 11.80 9.84 -16.19
C VAL A 63 13.14 9.63 -16.90
N LEU A 64 13.76 8.46 -16.73
CA LEU A 64 15.04 8.11 -17.36
C LEU A 64 14.95 7.99 -18.88
N ASP A 65 13.74 7.85 -19.45
CA ASP A 65 13.55 7.81 -20.89
C ASP A 65 13.77 9.20 -21.53
N TYR A 66 13.59 10.29 -20.76
CA TYR A 66 13.79 11.67 -21.22
C TYR A 66 15.23 12.17 -21.16
N TRP A 67 16.17 11.39 -20.60
CA TRP A 67 17.57 11.78 -20.50
C TRP A 67 18.22 11.99 -21.85
N HIS A 68 19.17 12.93 -21.92
CA HIS A 68 19.91 13.20 -23.16
C HIS A 68 20.78 11.98 -23.52
N PRO A 69 20.97 11.63 -24.82
CA PRO A 69 21.76 10.46 -25.21
C PRO A 69 23.18 10.44 -24.62
N LEU A 70 23.82 11.61 -24.44
CA LEU A 70 25.12 11.71 -23.80
C LEU A 70 25.10 11.31 -22.31
N GLU A 71 24.02 11.60 -21.58
CA GLU A 71 23.84 11.19 -20.19
C GLU A 71 23.58 9.69 -20.10
N LYS A 72 22.79 9.15 -21.04
CA LYS A 72 22.56 7.70 -21.16
C LYS A 72 23.84 6.94 -21.50
N ALA A 73 24.69 7.51 -22.34
CA ALA A 73 25.97 6.93 -22.73
C ALA A 73 26.96 6.75 -21.57
N GLN A 74 26.76 7.46 -20.45
CA GLN A 74 27.55 7.25 -19.22
C GLN A 74 27.23 5.91 -18.54
N PHE A 75 26.02 5.36 -18.77
CA PHE A 75 25.54 4.13 -18.13
C PHE A 75 25.11 3.07 -19.16
N PRO A 76 26.01 2.62 -20.06
CA PRO A 76 25.64 1.81 -21.22
C PRO A 76 25.02 0.46 -20.82
N GLU A 77 25.59 -0.23 -19.82
CA GLU A 77 25.07 -1.52 -19.37
C GLU A 77 23.67 -1.42 -18.72
N TYR A 78 23.42 -0.34 -17.97
CA TYR A 78 22.15 -0.12 -17.32
C TYR A 78 21.04 0.11 -18.35
N PHE A 79 21.27 1.00 -19.32
CA PHE A 79 20.29 1.28 -20.37
C PHE A 79 20.09 0.09 -21.32
N ALA A 80 21.13 -0.70 -21.62
CA ALA A 80 20.97 -1.94 -22.39
C ALA A 80 20.03 -2.95 -21.69
N LYS A 81 20.21 -3.16 -20.36
CA LYS A 81 19.32 -4.03 -19.57
C LYS A 81 17.90 -3.48 -19.46
N ARG A 82 17.77 -2.15 -19.35
CA ARG A 82 16.47 -1.46 -19.30
C ARG A 82 15.66 -1.69 -20.57
N GLU A 83 16.26 -1.57 -21.74
CA GLU A 83 15.57 -1.78 -23.03
C GLU A 83 15.07 -3.23 -23.18
N LEU A 84 15.81 -4.21 -22.68
CA LEU A 84 15.32 -5.60 -22.62
C LEU A 84 14.06 -5.71 -21.72
N ARG A 85 14.11 -5.13 -20.52
CA ARG A 85 12.99 -5.16 -19.57
C ARG A 85 11.74 -4.44 -20.09
N LYS A 86 11.92 -3.37 -20.89
CA LYS A 86 10.80 -2.67 -21.56
C LYS A 86 10.11 -3.58 -22.59
N LYS A 87 10.87 -4.36 -23.35
CA LYS A 87 10.31 -5.34 -24.30
C LYS A 87 9.53 -6.43 -23.56
N GLU A 88 10.13 -7.01 -22.53
CA GLU A 88 9.47 -8.02 -21.67
C GLU A 88 8.17 -7.49 -21.06
N TYR A 89 8.14 -6.22 -20.65
CA TYR A 89 6.95 -5.59 -20.10
C TYR A 89 5.80 -5.55 -21.13
N VAL A 90 6.08 -5.13 -22.37
CA VAL A 90 5.09 -5.07 -23.45
C VAL A 90 4.60 -6.47 -23.82
N GLU A 91 5.50 -7.45 -23.96
CA GLU A 91 5.15 -8.84 -24.24
C GLU A 91 4.24 -9.45 -23.15
N ASN A 92 4.58 -9.20 -21.88
CA ASN A 92 3.77 -9.66 -20.75
C ASN A 92 2.42 -8.95 -20.67
N TRP A 93 2.36 -7.67 -21.04
CA TRP A 93 1.12 -6.91 -21.11
C TRP A 93 0.19 -7.48 -22.18
N GLU A 94 0.68 -7.67 -23.41
CA GLU A 94 -0.08 -8.28 -24.50
C GLU A 94 -0.54 -9.69 -24.17
N LYS A 95 0.29 -10.49 -23.48
CA LYS A 95 -0.07 -11.83 -23.03
C LYS A 95 -1.19 -11.82 -21.99
N LYS A 96 -1.16 -10.87 -21.05
CA LYS A 96 -2.12 -10.81 -19.93
C LYS A 96 -3.46 -10.22 -20.33
N TYR A 97 -3.46 -9.17 -21.16
CA TYR A 97 -4.67 -8.40 -21.49
C TYR A 97 -5.10 -8.52 -22.95
N GLY A 98 -4.31 -9.17 -23.79
CA GLY A 98 -4.57 -9.27 -25.23
C GLY A 98 -4.27 -7.96 -25.97
N LYS A 99 -4.42 -8.00 -27.30
CA LYS A 99 -4.46 -6.78 -28.11
C LYS A 99 -5.85 -6.15 -27.98
N PRO A 100 -5.96 -4.80 -27.95
CA PRO A 100 -7.26 -4.16 -27.95
C PRO A 100 -8.05 -4.65 -29.15
N VAL A 101 -9.19 -5.29 -28.89
CA VAL A 101 -10.14 -5.67 -29.94
C VAL A 101 -10.73 -4.36 -30.47
N ALA A 102 -10.82 -4.20 -31.79
CA ALA A 102 -11.50 -3.05 -32.39
C ALA A 102 -12.91 -3.00 -31.83
N ASP A 103 -13.20 -1.97 -31.05
CA ASP A 103 -14.40 -1.87 -30.25
C ASP A 103 -15.65 -1.82 -31.13
N THR A 104 -16.46 -2.88 -31.09
CA THR A 104 -17.82 -2.91 -31.66
C THR A 104 -18.90 -2.66 -30.62
N ALA A 105 -18.58 -2.24 -29.39
CA ALA A 105 -19.57 -1.96 -28.36
C ALA A 105 -19.15 -0.79 -27.47
N HIS A 106 -19.46 0.42 -27.93
CA HIS A 106 -19.51 1.62 -27.09
C HIS A 106 -20.41 1.40 -25.86
N HIS A 107 -19.82 1.52 -24.67
CA HIS A 107 -20.54 1.75 -23.42
C HIS A 107 -19.80 2.79 -22.57
#